data_AF-A0A2B7X9T4-F1
#
_entry.id   AF-A0A2B7X9T4-F1
#
_cell.length_a   1.000
_cell.length_b   1.000
_cell.length_c   1.000
_cell.angle_alpha   90.00
_cell.angle_beta   90.00
_cell.angle_gamma   90.00
#
_symmetry.space_group_name_H-M   'P 1'
#
loop_
_entity.id
_entity.type
_entity.pdbx_description
1 polymer ?
#
loop_
_entity_poly.entity_id
_entity_poly.type
_entity_poly.pdbx_seq_one_letter_code
_entity_poly.pdbx_strand_id
1 'polypeptide(L)'
;MKISTFLVAAVGVVTQAVAAEWPLKFRGSEISCYDNGWSVNGNSPSIFEATAQFCNKYRGRNIDKEGYPPDEIVELKTPQGHPFKLWLYFWSHSQDSVIWDSDLCIKLYQDVIQGCEALKGYDVGRFMGGAARPGPTSWTAGIDCDNSSCPRFRKRFEKKRNTV
;
A
#
# COMPACT_ATOMS: atom_id res chain seq x y z
N MET A 1 -22.94 29.49 -60.14
CA MET A 1 -22.62 28.47 -59.11
C MET A 1 -21.50 29.01 -58.23
N LYS A 2 -21.76 29.24 -56.94
CA LYS A 2 -20.72 29.48 -55.93
C LYS A 2 -21.02 28.57 -54.74
N ILE A 3 -20.14 27.61 -54.53
CA ILE A 3 -20.17 26.63 -53.44
C ILE A 3 -19.43 27.30 -52.29
N SER A 4 -20.12 27.57 -51.19
CA SER A 4 -19.49 28.02 -49.94
C SER A 4 -19.57 26.89 -48.93
N THR A 5 -18.48 26.13 -48.85
CA THR A 5 -18.26 25.08 -47.88
C THR A 5 -17.91 25.73 -46.53
N PHE A 6 -18.78 25.57 -45.53
CA PHE A 6 -18.46 25.93 -44.15
C PHE A 6 -17.76 24.74 -43.48
N LEU A 7 -16.47 24.90 -43.20
CA LEU A 7 -15.71 24.01 -42.33
C LEU A 7 -16.09 24.31 -40.86
N VAL A 8 -16.88 23.43 -40.25
CA VAL A 8 -17.06 23.45 -38.79
C VAL A 8 -15.90 22.66 -38.19
N ALA A 9 -14.89 23.38 -37.70
CA ALA A 9 -13.84 22.81 -36.87
C ALA A 9 -14.42 22.45 -35.50
N ALA A 10 -14.79 21.19 -35.30
CA ALA A 10 -15.11 20.67 -33.98
C ALA A 10 -13.82 20.55 -33.18
N VAL A 11 -13.56 21.54 -32.32
CA VAL A 11 -12.52 21.45 -31.28
C VAL A 11 -13.02 20.48 -30.22
N GLY A 12 -12.73 19.19 -30.44
CA GLY A 12 -12.90 18.16 -29.42
C GLY A 12 -11.90 18.41 -28.30
N VAL A 13 -12.34 19.09 -27.24
CA VAL A 13 -11.57 19.21 -26.00
C VAL A 13 -11.50 17.82 -25.37
N VAL A 14 -10.40 17.11 -25.62
CA VAL A 14 -10.07 15.88 -24.89
C VAL A 14 -9.62 16.30 -23.49
N THR A 15 -10.58 16.49 -22.59
CA THR A 15 -10.29 16.48 -21.15
C THR A 15 -10.18 15.01 -20.74
N GLN A 16 -9.00 14.42 -20.91
CA GLN A 16 -8.65 13.27 -20.10
C GLN A 16 -8.47 13.79 -18.68
N ALA A 17 -9.55 13.73 -17.90
CA ALA A 17 -9.47 13.80 -16.46
C ALA A 17 -8.56 12.64 -16.02
N VAL A 18 -7.28 12.95 -15.81
CA VAL A 18 -6.41 12.12 -14.99
C VAL A 18 -6.97 12.21 -13.58
N ALA A 19 -7.95 11.35 -13.27
CA ALA A 19 -8.37 11.14 -11.90
C ALA A 19 -7.15 10.61 -11.17
N ALA A 20 -6.44 11.51 -10.48
CA ALA A 20 -5.49 11.10 -9.47
C ALA A 20 -6.27 10.18 -8.53
N GLU A 21 -5.81 8.95 -8.34
CA GLU A 21 -6.32 8.04 -7.31
C GLU A 21 -5.88 8.62 -5.95
N TRP A 22 -6.54 9.72 -5.55
CA TRP A 22 -6.38 10.36 -4.26
C TRP A 22 -6.71 9.34 -3.16
N PRO A 23 -6.02 9.38 -2.02
CA PRO A 23 -6.04 8.28 -1.06
C PRO A 23 -7.47 7.92 -0.71
N LEU A 24 -7.77 6.63 -0.82
CA LEU A 24 -9.11 6.11 -0.58
C LEU A 24 -9.38 6.20 0.91
N LYS A 25 -10.59 6.61 1.31
CA LYS A 25 -10.93 6.70 2.73
C LYS A 25 -11.66 5.44 3.19
N PHE A 26 -11.20 4.86 4.29
CA PHE A 26 -11.85 3.72 4.95
C PHE A 26 -11.73 3.88 6.46
N ARG A 27 -12.87 3.85 7.17
CA ARG A 27 -12.94 3.99 8.64
C ARG A 27 -12.13 5.18 9.21
N GLY A 28 -12.16 6.31 8.49
CA GLY A 28 -11.46 7.54 8.85
C GLY A 28 -9.96 7.57 8.54
N SER A 29 -9.41 6.48 8.02
CA SER A 29 -8.03 6.39 7.55
C SER A 29 -7.95 6.65 6.05
N GLU A 30 -6.90 7.32 5.64
CA GLU A 30 -6.49 7.43 4.24
C GLU A 30 -5.64 6.21 3.88
N ILE A 31 -5.99 5.55 2.78
CA ILE A 31 -5.43 4.26 2.38
C ILE A 31 -4.87 4.35 0.97
N SER A 32 -3.69 3.76 0.81
CA SER A 32 -3.06 3.44 -0.45
C SER A 32 -2.93 1.92 -0.55
N CYS A 33 -3.52 1.33 -1.59
CA CYS A 33 -3.43 -0.10 -1.88
C CYS A 33 -2.48 -0.30 -3.05
N TYR A 34 -1.55 -1.24 -2.93
CA TYR A 34 -0.51 -1.43 -3.93
C TYR A 34 -0.93 -2.46 -5.00
N ASP A 35 -0.45 -2.25 -6.22
CA ASP A 35 -0.55 -3.20 -7.34
C ASP A 35 0.84 -3.35 -7.98
N ASN A 36 1.72 -4.04 -7.25
CA ASN A 36 3.15 -4.10 -7.53
C ASN A 36 3.61 -5.44 -8.14
N GLY A 37 2.66 -6.25 -8.64
CA GLY A 37 2.95 -7.52 -9.32
C GLY A 37 3.33 -8.69 -8.40
N TRP A 38 3.07 -8.58 -7.10
CA TRP A 38 3.20 -9.66 -6.12
C TRP A 38 1.95 -9.75 -5.26
N SER A 39 1.76 -10.90 -4.61
CA SER A 39 0.71 -11.09 -3.59
C SER A 39 1.11 -12.16 -2.60
N VAL A 40 0.51 -12.12 -1.43
CA VAL A 40 0.66 -13.11 -0.35
C VAL A 40 -0.69 -13.66 0.06
N ASN A 41 -0.68 -14.88 0.58
CA ASN A 41 -1.81 -15.45 1.31
C ASN A 41 -1.73 -15.00 2.78
N GLY A 42 -2.44 -13.93 3.10
CA GLY A 42 -2.56 -13.38 4.45
C GLY A 42 -3.39 -14.22 5.42
N ASN A 43 -3.95 -15.37 5.00
CA ASN A 43 -4.68 -16.27 5.90
C ASN A 43 -3.78 -17.32 6.56
N SER A 44 -2.59 -17.61 6.01
CA SER A 44 -1.73 -18.70 6.51
C SER A 44 -0.24 -18.47 6.22
N PRO A 45 0.54 -17.96 7.19
CA PRO A 45 0.12 -17.49 8.52
C PRO A 45 -0.72 -16.20 8.46
N SER A 46 -1.45 -15.89 9.55
CA SER A 46 -2.40 -14.76 9.57
C SER A 46 -1.67 -13.42 9.57
N ILE A 47 -1.91 -12.59 8.56
CA ILE A 47 -1.36 -11.23 8.46
C ILE A 47 -1.93 -10.29 9.54
N PHE A 48 -3.17 -10.53 9.99
CA PHE A 48 -3.76 -9.80 11.13
C PHE A 48 -3.03 -10.11 12.44
N GLU A 49 -2.68 -11.38 12.66
CA GLU A 49 -1.94 -11.77 13.85
C GLU A 49 -0.51 -11.23 13.82
N ALA A 50 0.17 -11.34 12.68
CA ALA A 50 1.53 -10.83 12.50
C ALA A 50 1.63 -9.31 12.76
N THR A 51 0.70 -8.53 12.21
CA THR A 51 0.65 -7.08 12.43
C THR A 51 0.30 -6.72 13.87
N ALA A 52 -0.62 -7.45 14.51
CA ALA A 52 -0.93 -7.24 15.93
C ALA A 52 0.25 -7.57 16.85
N GLN A 53 0.99 -8.64 16.58
CA GLN A 53 2.20 -8.99 17.32
C GLN A 53 3.27 -7.90 17.18
N PHE A 54 3.51 -7.41 15.96
CA PHE A 54 4.43 -6.30 15.70
C PHE A 54 4.05 -5.04 16.50
N CYS A 55 2.78 -4.63 16.45
CA CYS A 55 2.30 -3.45 17.17
C CYS A 55 2.42 -3.59 18.69
N ASN A 56 2.17 -4.78 19.25
CA ASN A 56 2.24 -5.01 20.70
C ASN A 56 3.67 -5.15 21.23
N LYS A 57 4.62 -5.63 20.40
CA LYS A 57 6.04 -5.77 20.75
C LYS A 57 6.67 -4.47 21.24
N TYR A 58 6.22 -3.34 20.71
CA TYR A 58 6.76 -2.01 21.01
C TYR A 58 5.79 -1.12 21.80
N ARG A 59 4.75 -1.69 22.42
CA ARG A 59 3.74 -0.94 23.16
C ARG A 59 4.34 0.01 24.18
N GLY A 60 3.99 1.29 24.09
CA GLY A 60 4.41 2.30 25.04
C GLY A 60 5.87 2.74 24.91
N ARG A 61 6.61 2.24 23.90
CA ARG A 61 7.97 2.69 23.59
C ARG A 61 7.98 4.20 23.37
N ASN A 62 8.93 4.89 23.97
CA ASN A 62 9.13 6.31 23.74
C ASN A 62 10.11 6.49 22.58
N ILE A 63 9.61 6.89 21.41
CA ILE A 63 10.43 6.95 20.19
C ILE A 63 11.49 8.06 20.27
N ASP A 64 11.22 9.17 20.97
CA ASP A 64 12.20 10.25 21.13
C ASP A 64 13.44 9.79 21.92
N LYS A 65 13.23 8.95 22.93
CA LYS A 65 14.29 8.47 23.82
C LYS A 65 14.96 7.20 23.34
N GLU A 66 14.17 6.28 22.79
CA GLU A 66 14.61 4.93 22.46
C GLU A 66 14.82 4.74 20.94
N GLY A 67 14.44 5.72 20.14
CA GLY A 67 14.42 5.62 18.68
C GLY A 67 13.29 4.74 18.15
N TYR A 68 13.13 4.77 16.83
CA TYR A 68 12.23 3.87 16.13
C TYR A 68 12.69 2.41 16.30
N PRO A 69 11.75 1.47 16.41
CA PRO A 69 12.06 0.04 16.27
C PRO A 69 12.82 -0.26 14.98
N PRO A 70 13.60 -1.35 14.95
CA PRO A 70 14.15 -1.84 13.70
C PRO A 70 13.03 -2.28 12.75
N ASP A 71 13.36 -2.32 11.46
CA ASP A 71 12.50 -2.89 10.42
C ASP A 71 12.09 -4.33 10.79
N GLU A 72 10.79 -4.61 10.84
CA GLU A 72 10.30 -5.95 11.14
C GLU A 72 9.97 -6.67 9.84
N ILE A 73 10.60 -7.83 9.65
CA ILE A 73 10.31 -8.73 8.54
C ILE A 73 9.39 -9.84 9.02
N VAL A 74 8.26 -10.02 8.35
CA VAL A 74 7.36 -11.15 8.60
C VAL A 74 7.36 -12.09 7.39
N GLU A 75 7.41 -13.38 7.66
CA GLU A 75 7.38 -14.41 6.62
C GLU A 75 5.95 -14.92 6.42
N LEU A 76 5.38 -14.63 5.26
CA LEU A 76 4.15 -15.22 4.78
C LEU A 76 4.43 -16.18 3.62
N LYS A 77 3.37 -16.67 2.99
CA LYS A 77 3.46 -17.45 1.76
C LYS A 77 2.79 -16.71 0.61
N THR A 78 3.27 -16.91 -0.61
CA THR A 78 2.51 -16.56 -1.82
C THR A 78 1.24 -17.42 -1.90
N PRO A 79 0.26 -17.07 -2.75
CA PRO A 79 -0.90 -17.94 -3.01
C PRO A 79 -0.53 -19.35 -3.50
N GLN A 80 0.68 -19.51 -4.08
CA GLN A 80 1.22 -20.80 -4.53
C GLN A 80 1.98 -21.56 -3.43
N GLY A 81 2.09 -20.99 -2.22
CA GLY A 81 2.72 -21.62 -1.07
C GLY A 81 4.23 -21.37 -0.91
N HIS A 82 4.84 -20.52 -1.75
CA HIS A 82 6.26 -20.19 -1.63
C HIS A 82 6.50 -19.18 -0.50
N PRO A 83 7.61 -19.28 0.26
CA PRO A 83 7.96 -18.27 1.26
C PRO A 83 8.05 -16.88 0.64
N PHE A 84 7.52 -15.88 1.34
CA PHE A 84 7.56 -14.48 0.93
C PHE A 84 7.74 -13.59 2.15
N LYS A 85 8.72 -12.68 2.09
CA LYS A 85 9.01 -11.74 3.17
C LYS A 85 8.29 -10.42 2.93
N LEU A 86 7.58 -9.98 3.94
CA LEU A 86 7.00 -8.65 4.01
C LEU A 86 7.80 -7.80 5.00
N TRP A 87 7.86 -6.51 4.70
CA TRP A 87 8.36 -5.48 5.59
C TRP A 87 7.18 -4.74 6.21
N LEU A 88 7.13 -4.74 7.55
CA LEU A 88 6.17 -3.98 8.33
C LEU A 88 6.83 -2.73 8.90
N TYR A 89 6.21 -1.58 8.68
CA TYR A 89 6.66 -0.33 9.30
C TYR A 89 5.49 0.46 9.90
N PHE A 90 5.78 1.13 11.01
CA PHE A 90 4.89 2.09 11.65
C PHE A 90 5.71 3.28 12.12
N TRP A 91 5.44 4.46 11.58
CA TRP A 91 6.23 5.67 11.82
C TRP A 91 5.37 6.91 12.03
N SER A 92 5.92 7.92 12.71
CA SER A 92 5.29 9.22 12.87
C SER A 92 6.02 10.28 12.06
N HIS A 93 5.24 11.09 11.33
CA HIS A 93 5.66 12.28 10.60
C HIS A 93 5.67 13.54 11.48
N SER A 94 5.34 13.44 12.77
CA SER A 94 5.32 14.58 13.70
C SER A 94 6.67 14.72 14.41
N GLN A 95 6.98 15.94 14.82
CA GLN A 95 8.15 16.27 15.63
C GLN A 95 7.88 16.20 17.15
N ASP A 96 6.61 16.07 17.56
CA ASP A 96 6.22 16.01 18.97
C ASP A 96 6.27 14.58 19.52
N SER A 97 6.45 14.45 20.84
CA SER A 97 6.80 13.18 21.48
C SER A 97 5.91 12.02 21.07
N VAL A 98 6.52 11.03 20.43
CA VAL A 98 5.81 9.94 19.80
C VAL A 98 5.88 8.71 20.70
N ILE A 99 4.89 8.53 21.58
CA ILE A 99 4.69 7.25 22.26
C ILE A 99 4.12 6.27 21.23
N TRP A 100 4.71 5.08 21.13
CA TRP A 100 4.21 4.01 20.29
C TRP A 100 2.82 3.56 20.77
N ASP A 101 1.79 3.98 20.03
CA ASP A 101 0.40 3.65 20.26
C ASP A 101 0.05 2.34 19.53
N SER A 102 0.06 1.23 20.28
CA SER A 102 -0.28 -0.09 19.74
C SER A 102 -1.71 -0.19 19.24
N ASP A 103 -2.67 0.51 19.85
CA ASP A 103 -4.07 0.45 19.43
C ASP A 103 -4.27 1.17 18.10
N LEU A 104 -3.62 2.33 17.93
CA LEU A 104 -3.58 3.04 16.65
C LEU A 104 -2.83 2.23 15.58
N CYS A 105 -1.69 1.64 15.92
CA CYS A 105 -0.92 0.77 15.02
C CYS A 105 -1.78 -0.40 14.49
N ILE A 106 -2.44 -1.13 15.39
CA ILE A 106 -3.32 -2.25 15.04
C ILE A 106 -4.47 -1.77 14.17
N LYS A 107 -5.13 -0.68 14.54
CA LYS A 107 -6.22 -0.09 13.75
C LYS A 107 -5.78 0.21 12.33
N LEU A 108 -4.61 0.84 12.14
CA LEU A 108 -4.14 1.20 10.81
C LEU A 108 -3.81 -0.02 9.95
N TYR A 109 -3.18 -1.06 10.50
CA TYR A 109 -2.97 -2.30 9.76
C TYR A 109 -4.29 -2.99 9.39
N GLN A 110 -5.25 -3.04 10.31
CA GLN A 110 -6.59 -3.56 10.01
C GLN A 110 -7.27 -2.75 8.91
N ASP A 111 -7.14 -1.42 8.95
CA ASP A 111 -7.67 -0.54 7.92
C ASP A 111 -7.00 -0.79 6.56
N VAL A 112 -5.67 -0.98 6.49
CA VAL A 112 -5.00 -1.38 5.22
C VAL A 112 -5.56 -2.70 4.69
N ILE A 113 -5.56 -3.75 5.51
CA ILE A 113 -5.90 -5.11 5.06
C ILE A 113 -7.36 -5.16 4.61
N GLN A 114 -8.29 -4.68 5.44
CA GLN A 114 -9.73 -4.70 5.15
C GLN A 114 -10.12 -3.62 4.14
N GLY A 115 -9.46 -2.46 4.16
CA GLY A 115 -9.72 -1.37 3.25
C GLY A 115 -9.32 -1.72 1.82
N CYS A 116 -8.19 -2.39 1.60
CA CYS A 116 -7.80 -2.83 0.27
C CYS A 116 -8.69 -3.93 -0.29
N GLU A 117 -9.21 -4.82 0.58
CA GLU A 117 -10.26 -5.75 0.18
C GLU A 117 -11.54 -5.00 -0.21
N ALA A 118 -12.04 -4.10 0.64
CA ALA A 118 -13.30 -3.39 0.41
C ALA A 118 -13.27 -2.43 -0.78
N LEU A 119 -12.12 -1.79 -1.04
CA LEU A 119 -12.00 -0.70 -2.01
C LEU A 119 -11.40 -1.13 -3.35
N LYS A 120 -10.54 -2.16 -3.36
CA LYS A 120 -9.88 -2.66 -4.58
C LYS A 120 -10.20 -4.13 -4.88
N GLY A 121 -10.87 -4.85 -3.97
CA GLY A 121 -11.19 -6.27 -4.13
C GLY A 121 -9.99 -7.19 -3.90
N TYR A 122 -8.93 -6.70 -3.23
CA TYR A 122 -7.76 -7.52 -2.90
C TYR A 122 -8.05 -8.39 -1.70
N ASP A 123 -8.55 -9.60 -1.95
CA ASP A 123 -8.85 -10.56 -0.90
C ASP A 123 -7.61 -10.85 -0.04
N VAL A 124 -7.82 -11.15 1.25
CA VAL A 124 -6.72 -11.42 2.20
C VAL A 124 -5.84 -12.60 1.74
N GLY A 125 -6.38 -13.54 0.95
CA GLY A 125 -5.64 -14.66 0.36
C GLY A 125 -4.73 -14.25 -0.82
N ARG A 126 -4.85 -13.02 -1.32
CA ARG A 126 -4.03 -12.43 -2.40
C ARG A 126 -3.66 -10.98 -2.11
N PHE A 127 -3.38 -10.66 -0.85
CA PHE A 127 -3.04 -9.31 -0.43
C PHE A 127 -1.73 -8.81 -1.07
N MET A 128 -1.69 -7.56 -1.54
CA MET A 128 -0.61 -6.99 -2.34
C MET A 128 0.19 -5.88 -1.64
N GLY A 129 -0.04 -5.69 -0.35
CA GLY A 129 0.55 -4.57 0.40
C GLY A 129 -0.30 -3.30 0.33
N GLY A 130 0.10 -2.33 1.12
CA GLY A 130 -0.55 -1.04 1.21
C GLY A 130 -0.07 -0.25 2.41
N ALA A 131 -0.59 0.96 2.55
CA ALA A 131 -0.33 1.84 3.68
C ALA A 131 -1.59 2.58 4.09
N ALA A 132 -1.73 2.84 5.38
CA ALA A 132 -2.78 3.67 5.94
C ALA A 132 -2.21 4.72 6.86
N ARG A 133 -2.81 5.91 6.80
CA ARG A 133 -2.55 7.00 7.74
C ARG A 133 -3.87 7.53 8.28
N PRO A 134 -3.98 7.88 9.57
CA PRO A 134 -5.17 8.52 10.09
C PRO A 134 -5.16 9.97 9.58
N GLY A 135 -6.24 10.42 8.93
CA GLY A 135 -6.28 11.67 8.15
C GLY A 135 -5.44 12.84 8.72
N PRO A 136 -5.87 13.53 9.79
CA PRO A 136 -5.17 14.69 10.34
C PRO A 136 -3.94 14.37 11.20
N THR A 137 -3.59 13.09 11.36
CA THR A 137 -2.51 12.68 12.27
C THR A 137 -1.24 12.35 11.50
N SER A 138 -0.12 12.31 12.21
CA SER A 138 1.19 12.05 11.64
C SER A 138 1.56 10.58 11.50
N TRP A 139 0.71 9.63 11.89
CA TRP A 139 1.11 8.22 11.86
C TRP A 139 0.88 7.58 10.50
N THR A 140 1.72 6.62 10.14
CA THR A 140 1.46 5.73 9.00
C THR A 140 1.89 4.33 9.35
N ALA A 141 1.03 3.36 9.06
CA ALA A 141 1.37 1.95 9.04
C ALA A 141 1.43 1.49 7.59
N GLY A 142 2.41 0.66 7.24
CA GLY A 142 2.53 0.09 5.92
C GLY A 142 3.01 -1.35 5.92
N ILE A 143 2.58 -2.06 4.89
CA ILE A 143 2.97 -3.43 4.57
C ILE A 143 3.52 -3.39 3.14
N ASP A 144 4.82 -3.65 3.01
CA ASP A 144 5.50 -3.73 1.72
C ASP A 144 6.16 -5.10 1.55
N CYS A 145 6.62 -5.42 0.34
CA CYS A 145 7.52 -6.54 0.16
C CYS A 145 8.90 -6.20 0.71
N ASP A 146 9.56 -7.18 1.31
CA ASP A 146 10.98 -7.06 1.61
C ASP A 146 11.80 -7.14 0.32
N ASN A 147 12.92 -6.42 0.24
CA ASN A 147 13.79 -6.35 -0.94
C ASN A 147 14.23 -7.74 -1.46
N SER A 148 14.33 -8.75 -0.58
CA SER A 148 14.69 -10.11 -0.98
C SER A 148 13.55 -10.87 -1.68
N SER A 149 12.29 -10.47 -1.44
CA SER A 149 11.09 -11.10 -1.98
C SER A 149 10.37 -10.26 -3.03
N CYS A 150 10.58 -8.94 -3.03
CA CYS A 150 10.04 -8.04 -4.03
C CYS A 150 10.41 -8.53 -5.44
N PRO A 151 9.45 -8.57 -6.38
CA PRO A 151 9.79 -8.70 -7.78
C PRO A 151 10.78 -7.59 -8.12
N ARG A 152 12.03 -7.96 -8.41
CA ARG A 152 12.95 -7.01 -9.03
C ARG A 152 12.24 -6.56 -10.29
N PHE A 153 12.05 -5.27 -10.49
CA PHE A 153 11.59 -4.73 -11.76
C PHE A 153 12.59 -5.20 -12.85
N ARG A 154 12.39 -6.41 -13.39
CA ARG A 154 12.93 -6.81 -14.68
C ARG A 154 12.17 -5.91 -15.63
N LYS A 155 12.80 -4.78 -15.89
CA LYS A 155 12.28 -3.72 -16.72
C LYS A 155 11.62 -4.36 -17.93
N ARG A 156 10.45 -3.84 -18.24
CA ARG A 156 9.59 -4.02 -19.42
C ARG A 156 10.31 -3.77 -20.78
N PHE A 157 11.63 -3.98 -20.87
CA PHE A 157 12.47 -3.76 -22.05
C PHE A 157 12.80 -5.04 -22.84
N GLU A 158 12.47 -6.24 -22.33
CA GLU A 158 12.70 -7.48 -23.12
C GLU A 158 11.59 -7.75 -24.16
N LYS A 159 10.42 -7.09 -24.07
CA LYS A 159 9.32 -7.30 -25.04
C LYS A 159 9.38 -6.42 -26.30
N LYS A 160 10.48 -5.69 -26.53
CA LYS A 160 10.69 -4.92 -27.79
C LYS A 160 11.88 -5.39 -28.64
N ARG A 161 12.48 -6.53 -28.33
CA ARG A 161 13.68 -7.01 -29.06
C ARG A 161 13.49 -8.23 -29.96
N ASN A 162 12.25 -8.69 -30.19
CA ASN A 162 11.93 -9.81 -31.10
C ASN A 162 10.85 -9.46 -32.15
N THR A 163 10.87 -8.25 -32.67
CA THR A 163 10.19 -7.89 -33.93
C THR A 163 11.05 -6.85 -34.62
N VAL A 164 12.07 -7.30 -35.36
CA VAL A 164 12.23 -7.18 -36.83
C VAL A 164 13.24 -8.24 -37.24
#